data_AF-A0A352CH17-F1
#
_entry.id   AF-A0A352CH17-F1
#
_cell.length_a   1.000
_cell.length_b   1.000
_cell.length_c   1.000
_cell.angle_alpha   90.00
_cell.angle_beta   90.00
_cell.angle_gamma   90.00
#
_symmetry.space_group_name_H-M   'P 1'
#
loop_
_entity.id
_entity.type
_entity.pdbx_description
1 polymer ?
#
loop_
_entity_poly.entity_id
_entity_poly.type
_entity_poly.pdbx_seq_one_letter_code
_entity_poly.pdbx_strand_id
1 'polypeptide(L)'
;MQKGVMVKVATQPFDIAVGATSRHFEYGTLLIPIQQSGWTRSALEELLNKLLASYHTPIHQLTTGFSTSGVDLGSSKFVTLAKPQVALLTGAGVNATDAGEVWHLLDQRMDIPASHVEPSSVKRIDLDRYNAIIMVGGNYSELDKEKVKAWVQQGGTLIVLEEAINWAVQSGISNATFKRVKSATDSTQFRAYDTRDEVAGAQQVRGAILGATYDPSHPLAFGYRQNEVSLFKANRIFMEKSKNPYQTPFVYGKQPMQSGWMSKENREAAAGSAAVTVSSLGSGRVINIADNPNFRAYWLGGSKLFLNAIFFGQVIDLGGGRNWE
;
A
#
# COMPACT_ATOMS: atom_id res chain seq x y z
N MET A 1 11.65 4.24 15.91
CA MET A 1 12.40 3.50 14.86
C MET A 1 13.65 4.23 14.37
N GLN A 2 13.60 5.51 13.96
CA GLN A 2 14.79 6.25 13.53
C GLN A 2 15.90 6.27 14.60
N LYS A 3 15.54 6.46 15.89
CA LYS A 3 16.47 6.38 17.02
C LYS A 3 16.79 4.94 17.50
N GLY A 4 16.57 3.93 16.67
CA GLY A 4 16.84 2.52 17.01
C GLY A 4 15.83 1.86 17.97
N VAL A 5 14.79 2.58 18.41
CA VAL A 5 13.71 2.01 19.25
C VAL A 5 12.98 0.91 18.47
N MET A 6 12.94 -0.29 19.06
CA MET A 6 12.16 -1.44 18.63
C MET A 6 10.67 -1.15 18.79
N VAL A 7 9.92 -1.41 17.72
CA VAL A 7 8.47 -1.27 17.68
C VAL A 7 7.89 -2.56 17.15
N LYS A 8 6.83 -3.05 17.80
CA LYS A 8 6.04 -4.18 17.34
C LYS A 8 4.66 -3.70 16.93
N VAL A 9 3.99 -4.47 16.07
CA VAL A 9 2.59 -4.24 15.67
C VAL A 9 1.75 -5.47 16.02
N ALA A 10 0.56 -5.23 16.55
CA ALA A 10 -0.45 -6.27 16.76
C ALA A 10 -1.15 -6.60 15.44
N THR A 11 -1.13 -7.88 15.04
CA THR A 11 -1.86 -8.38 13.87
C THR A 11 -3.25 -8.89 14.20
N GLN A 12 -3.65 -8.84 15.48
CA GLN A 12 -4.98 -9.20 15.96
C GLN A 12 -5.41 -8.21 17.06
N PRO A 13 -6.73 -7.96 17.21
CA PRO A 13 -7.24 -7.16 18.30
C PRO A 13 -7.09 -7.91 19.64
N PHE A 14 -7.04 -7.14 20.72
CA PHE A 14 -6.93 -7.67 22.07
C PHE A 14 -7.51 -6.69 23.09
N ASP A 15 -7.92 -7.22 24.23
CA ASP A 15 -8.32 -6.44 25.39
C ASP A 15 -7.25 -6.60 26.47
N ILE A 16 -6.83 -5.49 27.08
CA ILE A 16 -5.86 -5.52 28.18
C ILE A 16 -6.22 -4.49 29.26
N ALA A 17 -5.86 -4.81 30.50
CA ALA A 17 -6.02 -3.89 31.62
C ALA A 17 -5.07 -2.69 31.47
N VAL A 18 -5.65 -1.49 31.47
CA VAL A 18 -4.94 -0.21 31.56
C VAL A 18 -5.38 0.44 32.87
N GLY A 19 -4.53 0.34 33.90
CA GLY A 19 -4.92 0.72 35.26
C GLY A 19 -6.04 -0.18 35.79
N ALA A 20 -7.17 0.43 36.20
CA ALA A 20 -8.32 -0.29 36.73
C ALA A 20 -9.38 -0.66 35.66
N THR A 21 -9.18 -0.29 34.40
CA THR A 21 -10.16 -0.48 33.30
C THR A 21 -9.61 -1.41 32.23
N SER A 22 -10.45 -2.30 31.69
CA SER A 22 -10.12 -3.04 30.47
C SER A 22 -10.29 -2.14 29.25
N ARG A 23 -9.33 -2.17 28.32
CA ARG A 23 -9.35 -1.39 27.08
C ARG A 23 -9.15 -2.30 25.87
N HIS A 24 -9.99 -2.08 24.87
CA HIS A 24 -9.91 -2.72 23.57
C HIS A 24 -8.87 -2.03 22.67
N PHE A 25 -8.04 -2.83 22.01
CA PHE A 25 -7.05 -2.41 21.03
C PHE A 25 -7.29 -3.14 19.70
N GLU A 26 -7.33 -2.36 18.64
CA GLU A 26 -7.64 -2.81 17.28
C GLU A 26 -6.39 -3.32 16.53
N TYR A 27 -6.61 -3.88 15.34
CA TYR A 27 -5.55 -4.20 14.38
C TYR A 27 -4.61 -3.01 14.14
N GLY A 28 -3.31 -3.31 14.06
CA GLY A 28 -2.28 -2.30 13.83
C GLY A 28 -1.85 -1.52 15.07
N THR A 29 -2.30 -1.92 16.27
CA THR A 29 -1.85 -1.30 17.52
C THR A 29 -0.34 -1.49 17.68
N LEU A 30 0.37 -0.39 17.97
CA LEU A 30 1.82 -0.42 18.17
C LEU A 30 2.15 -0.74 19.62
N LEU A 31 3.09 -1.65 19.81
CA LEU A 31 3.66 -2.00 21.10
C LEU A 31 5.13 -1.57 21.12
N ILE A 32 5.50 -0.82 22.16
CA ILE A 32 6.88 -0.39 22.41
C ILE A 32 7.35 -1.08 23.69
N PRO A 33 8.18 -2.13 23.59
CA PRO A 33 8.71 -2.81 24.78
C PRO A 33 9.56 -1.85 25.61
N ILE A 34 9.32 -1.76 26.92
CA ILE A 34 10.12 -0.89 27.81
C ILE A 34 11.55 -1.44 27.96
N GLN A 35 11.69 -2.76 28.06
CA GLN A 35 12.99 -3.42 28.11
C GLN A 35 13.43 -3.76 26.69
N GLN A 36 14.41 -3.01 26.20
CA GLN A 36 15.03 -3.21 24.89
C GLN A 36 16.47 -2.68 24.90
N SER A 37 17.32 -3.26 24.05
CA SER A 37 18.73 -2.87 23.97
C SER A 37 18.89 -1.41 23.57
N GLY A 38 19.87 -0.74 24.19
CA GLY A 38 20.24 0.65 23.86
C GLY A 38 19.37 1.75 24.47
N TRP A 39 18.35 1.40 25.27
CA TRP A 39 17.47 2.37 25.92
C TRP A 39 17.28 2.05 27.41
N THR A 40 17.40 3.08 28.26
CA THR A 40 16.91 3.01 29.64
C THR A 40 15.43 3.33 29.67
N ARG A 41 14.73 2.84 30.71
CA ARG A 41 13.30 3.15 30.91
C ARG A 41 13.03 4.66 30.94
N SER A 42 13.82 5.42 31.70
CA SER A 42 13.63 6.88 31.82
C SER A 42 13.84 7.62 30.50
N ALA A 43 14.88 7.25 29.73
CA ALA A 43 15.14 7.87 28.43
C ALA A 43 14.04 7.56 27.40
N LEU A 44 13.48 6.33 27.45
CA LEU A 44 12.37 5.95 26.59
C LEU A 44 11.08 6.68 26.99
N GLU A 45 10.76 6.77 28.29
CA GLU A 45 9.61 7.52 28.79
C GLU A 45 9.72 9.02 28.40
N GLU A 46 10.90 9.62 28.52
CA GLU A 46 11.13 11.01 28.08
C GLU A 46 10.89 11.18 26.57
N LEU A 47 11.40 10.25 25.75
CA LEU A 47 11.16 10.26 24.31
C LEU A 47 9.66 10.13 23.99
N LEU A 48 8.96 9.20 24.62
CA LEU A 48 7.53 8.97 24.39
C LEU A 48 6.69 10.17 24.82
N ASN A 49 7.03 10.82 25.94
CA ASN A 49 6.36 12.04 26.39
C ASN A 49 6.54 13.20 25.40
N LYS A 50 7.74 13.35 24.81
CA LYS A 50 7.98 14.33 23.73
C LYS A 50 7.12 14.03 22.51
N LEU A 51 7.04 12.77 22.07
CA LEU A 51 6.20 12.37 20.95
C LEU A 51 4.70 12.58 21.24
N LEU A 52 4.24 12.28 22.45
CA LEU A 52 2.86 12.53 22.88
C LEU A 52 2.52 14.01 22.83
N ALA A 53 3.44 14.88 23.26
CA ALA A 53 3.26 16.33 23.22
C ALA A 53 3.20 16.88 21.78
N SER A 54 3.95 16.29 20.85
CA SER A 54 3.97 16.74 19.45
C SER A 54 2.83 16.19 18.59
N TYR A 55 2.45 14.92 18.79
CA TYR A 55 1.54 14.21 17.88
C TYR A 55 0.19 13.84 18.49
N HIS A 56 -0.01 14.09 19.79
CA HIS A 56 -1.26 13.84 20.52
C HIS A 56 -1.83 12.42 20.33
N THR A 57 -0.97 11.44 20.03
CA THR A 57 -1.37 10.04 19.87
C THR A 57 -1.47 9.41 21.26
N PRO A 58 -2.60 8.79 21.63
CA PRO A 58 -2.75 8.18 22.95
C PRO A 58 -1.71 7.08 23.18
N ILE A 59 -0.93 7.22 24.25
CA ILE A 59 0.00 6.19 24.72
C ILE A 59 -0.54 5.64 26.04
N HIS A 60 -0.68 4.32 26.12
CA HIS A 60 -1.13 3.63 27.32
C HIS A 60 0.03 2.85 27.92
N GLN A 61 0.38 3.17 29.17
CA GLN A 61 1.32 2.36 29.92
C GLN A 61 0.61 1.09 30.40
N LEU A 62 1.25 -0.05 30.14
CA LEU A 62 0.76 -1.37 30.55
C LEU A 62 1.63 -1.86 31.71
N THR A 63 0.98 -2.40 32.75
CA THR A 63 1.65 -2.94 33.94
C THR A 63 1.90 -4.44 33.84
N THR A 64 1.13 -5.15 33.02
CA THR A 64 1.25 -6.60 32.78
C THR A 64 1.33 -6.90 31.28
N GLY A 65 1.91 -8.06 30.95
CA GLY A 65 1.94 -8.58 29.57
C GLY A 65 0.77 -9.49 29.20
N PHE A 66 -0.10 -9.80 30.17
CA PHE A 66 -1.23 -10.69 30.02
C PHE A 66 -2.46 -9.90 29.57
N SER A 67 -2.99 -10.28 28.42
CA SER A 67 -4.25 -9.78 27.90
C SER A 67 -5.42 -10.33 28.72
N THR A 68 -6.50 -9.56 28.83
CA THR A 68 -7.75 -10.05 29.42
C THR A 68 -8.56 -10.88 28.42
N SER A 69 -8.35 -10.64 27.12
CA SER A 69 -8.95 -11.39 26.00
C SER A 69 -8.12 -11.13 24.74
N GLY A 70 -8.04 -12.11 23.83
CA GLY A 70 -7.29 -12.00 22.59
C GLY A 70 -5.82 -12.42 22.72
N VAL A 71 -4.91 -11.62 22.15
CA VAL A 71 -3.48 -11.95 22.07
C VAL A 71 -2.67 -11.34 23.20
N ASP A 72 -1.83 -12.14 23.85
CA ASP A 72 -0.86 -11.64 24.83
C ASP A 72 0.29 -10.88 24.16
N LEU A 73 0.89 -9.94 24.90
CA LEU A 73 1.97 -9.07 24.40
C LEU A 73 3.25 -9.85 24.02
N GLY A 74 3.39 -11.08 24.51
CA GLY A 74 4.49 -12.00 24.19
C GLY A 74 4.21 -12.94 23.01
N SER A 75 3.01 -12.93 22.45
CA SER A 75 2.62 -13.85 21.38
C SER A 75 3.30 -13.53 20.05
N SER A 76 3.34 -14.52 19.14
CA SER A 76 3.80 -14.33 17.75
C SER A 76 2.91 -13.39 16.92
N LYS A 77 1.78 -12.96 17.47
CA LYS A 77 0.86 -11.98 16.86
C LYS A 77 1.31 -10.53 17.06
N PHE A 78 2.35 -10.31 17.86
CA PHE A 78 3.12 -9.06 17.88
C PHE A 78 4.37 -9.20 17.02
N VAL A 79 4.31 -8.62 15.82
CA VAL A 79 5.41 -8.70 14.83
C VAL A 79 6.32 -7.49 14.98
N THR A 80 7.63 -7.72 15.08
CA THR A 80 8.63 -6.64 15.11
C THR A 80 8.73 -5.97 13.74
N LEU A 81 8.65 -4.64 13.70
CA LEU A 81 8.77 -3.86 12.48
C LEU A 81 10.23 -3.53 12.17
N ALA A 82 10.69 -3.79 10.95
CA ALA A 82 11.92 -3.21 10.44
C ALA A 82 11.68 -1.74 10.05
N LYS A 83 12.66 -0.88 10.32
CA LYS A 83 12.62 0.53 9.92
C LYS A 83 12.54 0.61 8.38
N PRO A 84 11.59 1.36 7.80
CA PRO A 84 11.59 1.57 6.36
C PRO A 84 12.90 2.15 5.86
N GLN A 85 13.43 1.55 4.80
CA GLN A 85 14.56 2.04 4.01
C GLN A 85 14.09 2.04 2.57
N VAL A 86 13.66 3.21 2.12
CA VAL A 86 12.83 3.36 0.92
C VAL A 86 13.67 3.86 -0.25
N ALA A 87 13.52 3.21 -1.40
CA ALA A 87 13.92 3.76 -2.69
C ALA A 87 12.67 4.16 -3.50
N LEU A 88 12.63 5.39 -3.98
CA LEU A 88 11.63 5.86 -4.93
C LEU A 88 12.27 5.92 -6.31
N LEU A 89 11.71 5.19 -7.28
CA LEU A 89 12.17 5.32 -8.66
C LEU A 89 11.75 6.69 -9.21
N THR A 90 12.70 7.39 -9.84
CA THR A 90 12.52 8.75 -10.40
C THR A 90 13.33 8.90 -11.69
N GLY A 91 13.16 10.02 -12.40
CA GLY A 91 13.95 10.32 -13.60
C GLY A 91 13.30 9.77 -14.88
N ALA A 92 14.13 9.43 -15.87
CA ALA A 92 13.67 9.09 -17.21
C ALA A 92 12.65 7.93 -17.20
N GLY A 93 11.53 8.14 -17.92
CA GLY A 93 10.44 7.17 -18.02
C GLY A 93 9.43 7.18 -16.87
N VAL A 94 9.78 7.75 -15.71
CA VAL A 94 8.89 7.85 -14.55
C VAL A 94 7.97 9.08 -14.66
N ASN A 95 6.70 8.97 -14.28
CA ASN A 95 5.82 10.13 -14.16
C ASN A 95 6.31 11.05 -13.05
N ALA A 96 6.84 12.22 -13.44
CA ALA A 96 7.40 13.19 -12.52
C ALA A 96 6.36 13.77 -11.54
N THR A 97 5.09 13.84 -11.93
CA THR A 97 4.02 14.36 -11.05
C THR A 97 3.74 13.37 -9.94
N ASP A 98 3.52 12.10 -10.28
CA ASP A 98 3.23 11.06 -9.27
C ASP A 98 4.43 10.83 -8.34
N ALA A 99 5.64 10.84 -8.90
CA ALA A 99 6.87 10.77 -8.12
C ALA A 99 7.00 11.97 -7.15
N GLY A 100 6.68 13.18 -7.63
CA GLY A 100 6.67 14.39 -6.82
C GLY A 100 5.64 14.35 -5.68
N GLU A 101 4.47 13.76 -5.90
CA GLU A 101 3.44 13.59 -4.88
C GLU A 101 3.86 12.58 -3.80
N VAL A 102 4.48 11.47 -4.19
CA VAL A 102 5.08 10.52 -3.24
C VAL A 102 6.21 11.18 -2.45
N TRP A 103 7.12 11.86 -3.15
CA TRP A 103 8.24 12.55 -2.50
C TRP A 103 7.73 13.60 -1.50
N HIS A 104 6.76 14.43 -1.89
CA HIS A 104 6.15 15.42 -1.01
C HIS A 104 5.56 14.77 0.25
N LEU A 105 4.81 13.67 0.12
CA LEU A 105 4.26 12.98 1.28
C LEU A 105 5.36 12.49 2.22
N LEU A 106 6.38 11.84 1.68
CA LEU A 106 7.45 11.24 2.50
C LEU A 106 8.30 12.31 3.17
N ASP A 107 8.75 13.30 2.43
CA ASP A 107 9.68 14.32 2.91
C ASP A 107 8.98 15.40 3.74
N GLN A 108 7.97 16.06 3.16
CA GLN A 108 7.38 17.27 3.76
C GLN A 108 6.33 16.98 4.83
N ARG A 109 5.64 15.83 4.76
CA ARG A 109 4.56 15.51 5.70
C ARG A 109 4.94 14.47 6.73
N MET A 110 5.83 13.54 6.39
CA MET A 110 6.11 12.36 7.21
C MET A 110 7.55 12.28 7.72
N ASP A 111 8.47 13.14 7.23
CA ASP A 111 9.89 13.11 7.58
C ASP A 111 10.53 11.70 7.41
N ILE A 112 10.15 11.05 6.31
CA ILE A 112 10.65 9.72 5.90
C ILE A 112 11.67 9.92 4.78
N PRO A 113 12.97 9.68 5.03
CA PRO A 113 13.96 9.80 3.97
C PRO A 113 13.77 8.69 2.94
N ALA A 114 13.63 9.09 1.68
CA ALA A 114 13.59 8.19 0.53
C ALA A 114 14.77 8.49 -0.41
N SER A 115 15.44 7.44 -0.89
CA SER A 115 16.49 7.57 -1.90
C SER A 115 15.85 7.64 -3.28
N HIS A 116 16.10 8.71 -4.02
CA HIS A 116 15.71 8.81 -5.42
C HIS A 116 16.68 8.01 -6.28
N VAL A 117 16.16 7.03 -7.01
CA VAL A 117 16.96 6.12 -7.84
C VAL A 117 16.43 6.17 -9.27
N GLU A 118 17.33 6.41 -10.22
CA GLU A 118 16.97 6.30 -11.63
C GLU A 118 16.88 4.83 -12.08
N PRO A 119 15.90 4.46 -12.92
CA PRO A 119 15.77 3.11 -13.46
C PRO A 119 17.08 2.54 -14.05
N SER A 120 17.80 3.34 -14.83
CA SER A 120 19.08 2.98 -15.46
C SER A 120 20.22 2.71 -14.46
N SER A 121 20.11 3.26 -13.25
CA SER A 121 21.11 3.11 -12.19
C SER A 121 20.90 1.87 -11.34
N VAL A 122 19.69 1.28 -11.35
CA VAL A 122 19.35 0.07 -10.57
C VAL A 122 20.34 -1.06 -10.83
N LYS A 123 20.80 -1.23 -12.07
CA LYS A 123 21.80 -2.26 -12.43
C LYS A 123 23.10 -2.15 -11.62
N ARG A 124 23.54 -0.94 -11.25
CA ARG A 124 24.85 -0.68 -10.62
C ARG A 124 24.81 -0.57 -9.10
N ILE A 125 23.67 -0.25 -8.51
CA ILE A 125 23.57 -0.01 -7.06
C ILE A 125 23.28 -1.29 -6.28
N ASP A 126 23.66 -1.34 -5.02
CA ASP A 126 23.19 -2.37 -4.09
C ASP A 126 21.73 -2.08 -3.67
N LEU A 127 20.82 -3.03 -3.92
CA LEU A 127 19.41 -2.91 -3.54
C LEU A 127 19.15 -3.40 -2.11
N ASP A 128 20.07 -4.16 -1.50
CA ASP A 128 19.88 -4.78 -0.18
C ASP A 128 19.83 -3.75 0.95
N ARG A 129 20.32 -2.52 0.68
CA ARG A 129 20.17 -1.37 1.57
C ARG A 129 18.73 -0.86 1.69
N TYR A 130 17.81 -1.34 0.84
CA TYR A 130 16.41 -0.97 0.82
C TYR A 130 15.53 -2.18 1.14
N ASN A 131 14.46 -1.96 1.92
CA ASN A 131 13.43 -2.96 2.14
C ASN A 131 12.12 -2.65 1.40
N ALA A 132 11.97 -1.43 0.88
CA ALA A 132 10.85 -1.02 0.06
C ALA A 132 11.33 -0.27 -1.19
N ILE A 133 10.82 -0.68 -2.36
CA ILE A 133 10.99 0.05 -3.63
C ILE A 133 9.60 0.51 -4.08
N ILE A 134 9.47 1.79 -4.42
CA ILE A 134 8.24 2.38 -4.92
C ILE A 134 8.38 2.69 -6.40
N MET A 135 7.42 2.22 -7.18
CA MET A 135 7.26 2.50 -8.61
C MET A 135 5.93 3.21 -8.84
N VAL A 136 5.97 4.44 -9.31
CA VAL A 136 4.77 5.21 -9.71
C VAL A 136 4.45 5.00 -11.19
N GLY A 137 3.35 5.58 -11.71
CA GLY A 137 3.02 5.51 -13.14
C GLY A 137 4.22 5.87 -14.04
N GLY A 138 4.41 5.18 -15.15
CA GLY A 138 5.54 5.42 -16.05
C GLY A 138 5.92 4.24 -16.93
N ASN A 139 6.94 4.45 -17.76
CA ASN A 139 7.58 3.44 -18.60
C ASN A 139 8.97 3.12 -18.04
N TYR A 140 9.17 1.85 -17.68
CA TYR A 140 10.40 1.36 -17.03
C TYR A 140 11.22 0.46 -17.98
N SER A 141 11.31 0.83 -19.26
CA SER A 141 12.08 0.06 -20.26
C SER A 141 13.56 -0.11 -19.93
N GLU A 142 14.16 0.85 -19.22
CA GLU A 142 15.57 0.83 -18.80
C GLU A 142 15.80 0.12 -17.45
N LEU A 143 14.73 -0.26 -16.75
CA LEU A 143 14.82 -0.91 -15.44
C LEU A 143 15.24 -2.36 -15.60
N ASP A 144 16.30 -2.77 -14.89
CA ASP A 144 16.76 -4.16 -14.85
C ASP A 144 15.76 -5.05 -14.11
N LYS A 145 14.84 -5.64 -14.87
CA LYS A 145 13.76 -6.48 -14.34
C LYS A 145 14.28 -7.69 -13.55
N GLU A 146 15.38 -8.31 -13.98
CA GLU A 146 15.89 -9.52 -13.31
C GLU A 146 16.48 -9.17 -11.96
N LYS A 147 17.16 -8.03 -11.86
CA LYS A 147 17.68 -7.54 -10.58
C LYS A 147 16.57 -7.17 -9.60
N VAL A 148 15.54 -6.46 -10.06
CA VAL A 148 14.37 -6.15 -9.21
C VAL A 148 13.66 -7.43 -8.77
N LYS A 149 13.44 -8.37 -9.71
CA LYS A 149 12.83 -9.67 -9.42
C LYS A 149 13.61 -10.46 -8.36
N ALA A 150 14.94 -10.54 -8.49
CA ALA A 150 15.80 -11.20 -7.53
C ALA A 150 15.74 -10.53 -6.14
N TRP A 151 15.73 -9.20 -6.09
CA TRP A 151 15.59 -8.46 -4.83
C TRP A 151 14.24 -8.70 -4.15
N VAL A 152 13.13 -8.74 -4.91
CA VAL A 152 11.82 -9.11 -4.35
C VAL A 152 11.87 -10.55 -3.85
N GLN A 153 12.43 -11.50 -4.61
CA GLN A 153 12.54 -12.90 -4.18
C GLN A 153 13.26 -13.07 -2.83
N GLN A 154 14.19 -12.18 -2.51
CA GLN A 154 14.97 -12.19 -1.26
C GLN A 154 14.28 -11.52 -0.06
N GLY A 155 13.05 -11.00 -0.23
CA GLY A 155 12.28 -10.42 0.87
C GLY A 155 11.92 -8.94 0.68
N GLY A 156 12.35 -8.31 -0.41
CA GLY A 156 11.99 -6.94 -0.75
C GLY A 156 10.47 -6.75 -0.90
N THR A 157 9.99 -5.56 -0.52
CA THR A 157 8.59 -5.15 -0.76
C THR A 157 8.53 -4.17 -1.93
N LEU A 158 7.98 -4.62 -3.05
CA LEU A 158 7.76 -3.78 -4.22
C LEU A 158 6.36 -3.17 -4.19
N ILE A 159 6.27 -1.84 -4.14
CA ILE A 159 5.01 -1.08 -4.15
C ILE A 159 4.87 -0.47 -5.54
N VAL A 160 3.84 -0.89 -6.28
CA VAL A 160 3.66 -0.56 -7.68
C VAL A 160 2.33 0.14 -7.86
N LEU A 161 2.35 1.35 -8.41
CA LEU A 161 1.17 2.18 -8.62
C LEU A 161 0.82 2.27 -10.10
N GLU A 162 -0.48 2.35 -10.39
CA GLU A 162 -1.01 2.70 -11.72
C GLU A 162 -0.40 1.85 -12.86
N GLU A 163 0.08 2.48 -13.94
CA GLU A 163 0.60 1.77 -15.12
C GLU A 163 1.86 0.96 -14.84
N ALA A 164 2.61 1.24 -13.77
CA ALA A 164 3.78 0.44 -13.40
C ALA A 164 3.39 -1.01 -13.07
N ILE A 165 2.13 -1.26 -12.72
CA ILE A 165 1.60 -2.61 -12.50
C ILE A 165 1.74 -3.44 -13.78
N ASN A 166 1.52 -2.84 -14.96
CA ASN A 166 1.72 -3.53 -16.24
C ASN A 166 3.16 -3.97 -16.41
N TRP A 167 4.13 -3.12 -16.06
CA TRP A 167 5.55 -3.49 -16.12
C TRP A 167 5.88 -4.64 -15.18
N ALA A 168 5.36 -4.61 -13.95
CA ALA A 168 5.59 -5.66 -12.97
C ALA A 168 4.99 -7.01 -13.42
N VAL A 169 3.80 -6.99 -14.05
CA VAL A 169 3.17 -8.17 -14.63
C VAL A 169 3.96 -8.70 -15.84
N GLN A 170 4.33 -7.83 -16.78
CA GLN A 170 5.11 -8.20 -17.97
C GLN A 170 6.51 -8.73 -17.62
N SER A 171 7.07 -8.27 -16.50
CA SER A 171 8.36 -8.73 -15.97
C SER A 171 8.25 -10.05 -15.19
N GLY A 172 7.05 -10.60 -15.02
CA GLY A 172 6.81 -11.81 -14.24
C GLY A 172 7.12 -11.63 -12.74
N ILE A 173 7.00 -10.39 -12.24
CA ILE A 173 7.18 -10.05 -10.83
C ILE A 173 5.83 -10.07 -10.10
N SER A 174 4.78 -9.56 -10.76
CA SER A 174 3.40 -9.55 -10.27
C SER A 174 2.54 -10.55 -11.03
N ASN A 175 1.56 -11.16 -10.35
CA ASN A 175 0.56 -12.04 -10.95
C ASN A 175 -0.81 -11.36 -11.13
N ALA A 176 -0.88 -10.04 -10.97
CA ALA A 176 -2.12 -9.29 -11.14
C ALA A 176 -2.70 -9.48 -12.56
N THR A 177 -4.02 -9.64 -12.65
CA THR A 177 -4.75 -9.69 -13.92
C THR A 177 -5.66 -8.48 -14.04
N PHE A 178 -6.05 -8.15 -15.27
CA PHE A 178 -6.83 -6.95 -15.57
C PHE A 178 -8.17 -7.30 -16.20
N LYS A 179 -9.21 -6.60 -15.78
CA LYS A 179 -10.51 -6.66 -16.42
C LYS A 179 -10.42 -6.08 -17.82
N ARG A 180 -10.98 -6.80 -18.79
CA ARG A 180 -11.16 -6.28 -20.15
C ARG A 180 -12.23 -5.19 -20.16
N VAL A 181 -11.84 -3.97 -20.53
CA VAL A 181 -12.82 -2.91 -20.83
C VAL A 181 -13.48 -3.24 -22.16
N LYS A 182 -14.82 -3.26 -22.19
CA LYS A 182 -15.57 -3.47 -23.43
C LYS A 182 -15.28 -2.32 -24.41
N SER A 183 -15.26 -2.64 -25.70
CA SER A 183 -15.18 -1.59 -26.72
C SER A 183 -16.46 -0.75 -26.67
N ALA A 184 -16.31 0.57 -26.67
CA ALA A 184 -17.42 1.51 -26.80
C ALA A 184 -17.97 1.61 -28.24
N THR A 185 -17.24 1.03 -29.19
CA THR A 185 -17.62 0.92 -30.59
C THR A 185 -17.87 -0.55 -30.92
N ASP A 186 -19.05 -0.81 -31.46
CA ASP A 186 -19.30 -2.05 -32.19
C ASP A 186 -18.67 -1.90 -33.58
N SER A 187 -17.67 -2.74 -33.90
CA SER A 187 -16.94 -2.67 -35.17
C SER A 187 -17.81 -2.93 -36.40
N THR A 188 -19.03 -3.44 -36.21
CA THR A 188 -19.98 -3.73 -37.29
C THR A 188 -20.96 -2.59 -37.57
N GLN A 189 -20.99 -1.56 -36.71
CA GLN A 189 -21.89 -0.42 -36.86
C GLN A 189 -21.25 0.70 -37.67
N PHE A 190 -22.00 1.23 -38.65
CA PHE A 190 -21.63 2.47 -39.34
C PHE A 190 -21.69 3.65 -38.36
N ARG A 191 -20.59 4.41 -38.28
CA ARG A 191 -20.49 5.64 -37.48
C ARG A 191 -19.83 6.73 -38.30
N ALA A 192 -20.29 7.96 -38.10
CA ALA A 192 -19.68 9.12 -38.74
C ALA A 192 -18.24 9.32 -38.20
N TYR A 193 -17.30 9.57 -39.11
CA TYR A 193 -15.87 9.64 -38.79
C TYR A 193 -15.53 10.79 -37.83
N ASP A 194 -16.28 11.88 -37.89
CA ASP A 194 -16.16 13.06 -37.02
C ASP A 194 -16.38 12.74 -35.53
N THR A 195 -17.17 11.71 -35.20
CA THR A 195 -17.41 11.28 -33.81
C THR A 195 -16.24 10.52 -33.17
N ARG A 196 -15.21 10.14 -33.94
CA ARG A 196 -14.14 9.25 -33.49
C ARG A 196 -13.41 9.79 -32.25
N ASP A 197 -13.04 11.07 -32.28
CA ASP A 197 -12.22 11.68 -31.23
C ASP A 197 -13.04 11.89 -29.94
N GLU A 198 -14.32 12.24 -30.07
CA GLU A 198 -15.26 12.32 -28.94
C GLU A 198 -15.42 10.95 -28.26
N VAL A 199 -15.65 9.89 -29.04
CA VAL A 199 -15.80 8.53 -28.52
C VAL A 199 -14.50 8.05 -27.87
N ALA A 200 -13.34 8.31 -28.49
CA ALA A 200 -12.04 7.95 -27.91
C ALA A 200 -11.76 8.74 -26.61
N GLY A 201 -12.10 10.03 -26.58
CA GLY A 201 -11.98 10.90 -25.42
C GLY A 201 -12.85 10.46 -24.25
N ALA A 202 -14.09 10.06 -24.54
CA ALA A 202 -15.04 9.53 -23.56
C ALA A 202 -14.52 8.25 -22.88
N GLN A 203 -13.65 7.47 -23.52
CA GLN A 203 -13.07 6.27 -22.92
C GLN A 203 -11.89 6.56 -21.99
N GLN A 204 -11.40 7.80 -21.93
CA GLN A 204 -10.40 8.20 -20.95
C GLN A 204 -11.04 8.34 -19.56
N VAL A 205 -10.29 8.01 -18.52
CA VAL A 205 -10.66 8.31 -17.14
C VAL A 205 -9.75 9.42 -16.68
N ARG A 206 -10.28 10.63 -16.47
CA ARG A 206 -9.48 11.83 -16.13
C ARG A 206 -9.72 12.33 -14.69
N GLY A 207 -10.49 11.59 -13.91
CA GLY A 207 -10.83 11.95 -12.53
C GLY A 207 -12.22 11.49 -12.16
N ALA A 208 -12.29 10.40 -11.42
CA ALA A 208 -13.46 9.94 -10.71
C ALA A 208 -13.09 9.58 -9.28
N ILE A 209 -14.02 9.74 -8.35
CA ILE A 209 -13.84 9.35 -6.96
C ILE A 209 -14.57 8.03 -6.78
N LEU A 210 -13.83 6.98 -6.42
CA LEU A 210 -14.36 5.64 -6.24
C LEU A 210 -14.28 5.20 -4.78
N GLY A 211 -15.37 4.63 -4.27
CA GLY A 211 -15.42 3.97 -2.96
C GLY A 211 -14.93 2.52 -3.04
N ALA A 212 -13.93 2.20 -2.23
CA ALA A 212 -13.42 0.85 -2.05
C ALA A 212 -13.64 0.36 -0.61
N THR A 213 -14.23 -0.82 -0.45
CA THR A 213 -14.27 -1.51 0.84
C THR A 213 -12.95 -2.22 1.08
N TYR A 214 -12.62 -2.48 2.34
CA TYR A 214 -11.38 -3.16 2.71
C TYR A 214 -11.59 -4.17 3.84
N ASP A 215 -10.62 -5.08 3.98
CA ASP A 215 -10.53 -5.99 5.12
C ASP A 215 -9.67 -5.37 6.23
N PRO A 216 -10.25 -4.94 7.37
CA PRO A 216 -9.51 -4.31 8.48
C PRO A 216 -8.43 -5.21 9.11
N SER A 217 -8.52 -6.53 8.93
CA SER A 217 -7.52 -7.47 9.45
C SER A 217 -6.25 -7.51 8.61
N HIS A 218 -6.30 -7.03 7.35
CA HIS A 218 -5.16 -7.01 6.46
C HIS A 218 -4.20 -5.86 6.83
N PRO A 219 -2.86 -6.05 6.85
CA PRO A 219 -1.92 -5.02 7.28
C PRO A 219 -2.00 -3.68 6.52
N LEU A 220 -2.41 -3.73 5.25
CA LEU A 220 -2.66 -2.52 4.44
C LEU A 220 -3.84 -1.67 4.92
N ALA A 221 -4.77 -2.24 5.69
CA ALA A 221 -5.95 -1.59 6.25
C ALA A 221 -5.83 -1.28 7.75
N PHE A 222 -4.64 -1.44 8.34
CA PHE A 222 -4.42 -1.09 9.74
C PHE A 222 -4.72 0.39 10.02
N GLY A 223 -5.38 0.64 11.15
CA GLY A 223 -5.77 1.99 11.59
C GLY A 223 -6.92 2.62 10.78
N TYR A 224 -7.57 1.89 9.88
CA TYR A 224 -8.85 2.32 9.31
C TYR A 224 -10.00 2.05 10.30
N ARG A 225 -11.05 2.88 10.22
CA ARG A 225 -12.21 2.86 11.13
C ARG A 225 -13.55 3.00 10.41
N GLN A 226 -13.53 3.35 9.13
CA GLN A 226 -14.73 3.48 8.30
C GLN A 226 -15.03 2.12 7.65
N ASN A 227 -16.04 2.06 6.80
CA ASN A 227 -16.36 0.83 6.03
C ASN A 227 -15.80 0.88 4.60
N GLU A 228 -15.43 2.07 4.13
CA GLU A 228 -14.88 2.29 2.80
C GLU A 228 -13.85 3.41 2.81
N VAL A 229 -13.01 3.44 1.78
CA VAL A 229 -12.05 4.51 1.49
C VAL A 229 -12.32 5.08 0.10
N SER A 230 -12.30 6.40 -0.02
CA SER A 230 -12.37 7.08 -1.30
C SER A 230 -10.99 7.15 -1.96
N LEU A 231 -10.89 6.67 -3.19
CA LEU A 231 -9.68 6.69 -4.01
C LEU A 231 -9.94 7.48 -5.30
N PHE A 232 -8.93 8.24 -5.73
CA PHE A 232 -9.02 9.03 -6.95
C PHE A 232 -8.55 8.21 -8.15
N LYS A 233 -9.46 7.96 -9.08
CA LYS A 233 -9.18 7.22 -10.30
C LYS A 233 -8.94 8.16 -11.47
N ALA A 234 -7.72 8.16 -11.99
CA ALA A 234 -7.28 8.96 -13.14
C ALA A 234 -6.66 8.13 -14.27
N ASN A 235 -6.86 6.82 -14.23
CA ASN A 235 -6.30 5.87 -15.17
C ASN A 235 -7.32 4.75 -15.51
N ARG A 236 -6.92 3.86 -16.41
CA ARG A 236 -7.73 2.71 -16.86
C ARG A 236 -7.22 1.37 -16.33
N ILE A 237 -6.46 1.39 -15.24
CA ILE A 237 -5.99 0.18 -14.57
C ILE A 237 -7.14 -0.39 -13.74
N PHE A 238 -7.81 -1.39 -14.29
CA PHE A 238 -8.90 -2.13 -13.62
C PHE A 238 -8.43 -3.55 -13.33
N MET A 239 -7.92 -3.79 -12.12
CA MET A 239 -7.45 -5.13 -11.74
C MET A 239 -8.61 -6.07 -11.46
N GLU A 240 -8.48 -7.33 -11.83
CA GLU A 240 -9.34 -8.38 -11.30
C GLU A 240 -8.95 -8.69 -9.85
N LYS A 241 -9.89 -9.30 -9.12
CA LYS A 241 -9.58 -9.85 -7.80
C LYS A 241 -8.68 -11.07 -7.96
N SER A 242 -7.71 -11.23 -7.06
CA SER A 242 -6.90 -12.45 -7.04
C SER A 242 -7.77 -13.68 -6.84
N LYS A 243 -7.35 -14.82 -7.40
CA LYS A 243 -7.97 -16.12 -7.13
C LYS A 243 -7.87 -16.50 -5.66
N ASN A 244 -6.82 -16.05 -4.97
CA ASN A 244 -6.72 -16.18 -3.53
C ASN A 244 -7.52 -15.04 -2.86
N PRO A 245 -8.56 -15.35 -2.06
CA PRO A 245 -9.43 -14.34 -1.46
C PRO A 245 -8.69 -13.40 -0.48
N TYR A 246 -7.56 -13.84 0.09
CA TYR A 246 -6.77 -13.05 1.04
C TYR A 246 -5.76 -12.10 0.36
N GLN A 247 -5.68 -12.13 -0.97
CA GLN A 247 -4.75 -11.32 -1.77
C GLN A 247 -5.39 -10.07 -2.38
N THR A 248 -6.64 -9.75 -2.02
CA THR A 248 -7.35 -8.57 -2.52
C THR A 248 -7.91 -7.72 -1.36
N PRO A 249 -7.05 -7.00 -0.63
CA PRO A 249 -7.46 -6.32 0.60
C PRO A 249 -8.35 -5.10 0.40
N PHE A 250 -8.40 -4.52 -0.81
CA PHE A 250 -9.27 -3.39 -1.15
C PHE A 250 -10.00 -3.66 -2.47
N VAL A 251 -11.31 -3.53 -2.45
CA VAL A 251 -12.19 -3.85 -3.58
C VAL A 251 -13.15 -2.69 -3.83
N TYR A 252 -13.23 -2.24 -5.07
CA TYR A 252 -14.22 -1.26 -5.49
C TYR A 252 -15.63 -1.85 -5.38
N GLY A 253 -16.59 -1.06 -4.87
CA GLY A 253 -17.98 -1.48 -4.76
C GLY A 253 -18.62 -1.89 -6.10
N LYS A 254 -19.81 -2.49 -6.06
CA LYS A 254 -20.59 -2.80 -7.29
C LYS A 254 -21.04 -1.53 -8.02
N GLN A 255 -21.25 -0.45 -7.28
CA GLN A 255 -21.51 0.90 -7.79
C GLN A 255 -20.49 1.84 -7.15
N PRO A 256 -19.22 1.82 -7.60
CA PRO A 256 -18.13 2.43 -6.83
C PRO A 256 -18.09 3.95 -6.98
N MET A 257 -18.78 4.54 -7.96
CA MET A 257 -18.67 5.96 -8.29
C MET A 257 -19.34 6.83 -7.22
N GLN A 258 -18.54 7.59 -6.48
CA GLN A 258 -19.00 8.59 -5.52
C GLN A 258 -19.11 9.98 -6.17
N SER A 259 -18.22 10.30 -7.12
CA SER A 259 -18.22 11.58 -7.85
C SER A 259 -17.36 11.49 -9.11
N GLY A 260 -17.43 12.51 -9.96
CA GLY A 260 -16.74 12.60 -11.25
C GLY A 260 -17.47 11.88 -12.38
N TRP A 261 -16.74 11.54 -13.45
CA TRP A 261 -17.32 10.95 -14.65
C TRP A 261 -16.47 9.80 -15.19
N MET A 262 -17.15 8.74 -15.64
CA MET A 262 -16.57 7.63 -16.39
C MET A 262 -17.58 7.13 -17.43
N SER A 263 -17.09 6.67 -18.59
CA SER A 263 -17.91 5.98 -19.58
C SER A 263 -18.64 4.76 -18.98
N LYS A 264 -19.69 4.30 -19.67
CA LYS A 264 -20.41 3.09 -19.25
C LYS A 264 -19.47 1.89 -19.18
N GLU A 265 -18.59 1.72 -20.17
CA GLU A 265 -17.65 0.62 -20.28
C GLU A 265 -16.63 0.63 -19.14
N ASN A 266 -16.11 1.81 -18.80
CA ASN A 266 -15.19 1.98 -17.68
C ASN A 266 -15.89 1.78 -16.32
N ARG A 267 -17.15 2.22 -16.16
CA ARG A 267 -17.95 1.94 -14.95
C ARG A 267 -18.17 0.44 -14.75
N GLU A 268 -18.47 -0.29 -15.82
CA GLU A 268 -18.61 -1.75 -15.78
C GLU A 268 -17.29 -2.45 -15.43
N ALA A 269 -16.16 -1.95 -15.94
CA ALA A 269 -14.84 -2.45 -15.58
C ALA A 269 -14.50 -2.16 -14.11
N ALA A 270 -14.76 -0.93 -13.63
CA ALA A 270 -14.49 -0.51 -12.25
C ALA A 270 -15.32 -1.29 -11.21
N ALA A 271 -16.58 -1.59 -11.52
CA ALA A 271 -17.48 -2.28 -10.60
C ALA A 271 -16.92 -3.63 -10.12
N GLY A 272 -16.72 -3.79 -8.81
CA GLY A 272 -16.21 -5.03 -8.21
C GLY A 272 -14.75 -5.37 -8.56
N SER A 273 -14.00 -4.43 -9.17
CA SER A 273 -12.57 -4.59 -9.46
C SER A 273 -11.73 -4.44 -8.19
N ALA A 274 -10.52 -4.99 -8.22
CA ALA A 274 -9.57 -4.81 -7.13
C ALA A 274 -8.97 -3.39 -7.20
N ALA A 275 -9.02 -2.67 -6.08
CA ALA A 275 -8.26 -1.42 -5.92
C ALA A 275 -6.82 -1.73 -5.53
N VAL A 276 -6.62 -2.77 -4.71
CA VAL A 276 -5.31 -3.26 -4.29
C VAL A 276 -5.26 -4.77 -4.42
N THR A 277 -4.19 -5.28 -5.02
CA THR A 277 -3.84 -6.71 -5.00
C THR A 277 -2.46 -6.89 -4.39
N VAL A 278 -2.27 -8.01 -3.70
CA VAL A 278 -0.98 -8.35 -3.09
C VAL A 278 -0.59 -9.75 -3.50
N SER A 279 0.65 -9.92 -3.92
CA SER A 279 1.21 -11.23 -4.30
C SER A 279 2.57 -11.45 -3.67
N SER A 280 2.94 -12.72 -3.50
CA SER A 280 4.28 -13.10 -3.07
C SER A 280 5.13 -13.47 -4.27
N LEU A 281 6.42 -13.16 -4.15
CA LEU A 281 7.45 -13.68 -5.04
C LEU A 281 8.65 -14.01 -4.17
N GLY A 282 9.00 -15.30 -4.08
CA GLY A 282 9.96 -15.78 -3.08
C GLY A 282 9.50 -15.42 -1.66
N SER A 283 10.38 -14.76 -0.91
CA SER A 283 10.09 -14.24 0.43
C SER A 283 9.55 -12.81 0.44
N GLY A 284 9.51 -12.13 -0.72
CA GLY A 284 9.05 -10.74 -0.83
C GLY A 284 7.59 -10.61 -1.21
N ARG A 285 7.18 -9.35 -1.33
CA ARG A 285 5.80 -8.94 -1.57
C ARG A 285 5.74 -7.95 -2.71
N VAL A 286 4.71 -8.08 -3.54
CA VAL A 286 4.38 -7.13 -4.59
C VAL A 286 2.98 -6.59 -4.29
N ILE A 287 2.90 -5.31 -3.97
CA ILE A 287 1.68 -4.59 -3.63
C ILE A 287 1.32 -3.73 -4.83
N ASN A 288 0.28 -4.11 -5.55
CA ASN A 288 -0.23 -3.35 -6.69
C ASN A 288 -1.38 -2.45 -6.20
N ILE A 289 -1.27 -1.15 -6.41
CA ILE A 289 -2.33 -0.17 -6.12
C ILE A 289 -2.76 0.44 -7.45
N ALA A 290 -4.01 0.20 -7.85
CA ALA A 290 -4.50 0.56 -9.19
C ALA A 290 -4.50 2.08 -9.46
N ASP A 291 -4.40 2.89 -8.41
CA ASP A 291 -4.58 4.33 -8.43
C ASP A 291 -3.44 5.01 -7.68
N ASN A 292 -3.16 6.28 -7.98
CA ASN A 292 -2.24 7.07 -7.18
C ASN A 292 -2.87 7.44 -5.82
N PRO A 293 -2.39 6.87 -4.69
CA PRO A 293 -2.97 7.10 -3.37
C PRO A 293 -2.66 8.49 -2.80
N ASN A 294 -1.74 9.23 -3.41
CA ASN A 294 -1.20 10.49 -2.90
C ASN A 294 -1.57 11.69 -3.77
N PHE A 295 -2.49 11.50 -4.73
CA PHE A 295 -2.86 12.50 -5.73
C PHE A 295 -3.11 13.89 -5.09
N ARG A 296 -2.30 14.87 -5.47
CA ARG A 296 -2.33 16.26 -5.00
C ARG A 296 -2.36 16.44 -3.47
N ALA A 297 -1.92 15.44 -2.71
CA ALA A 297 -1.85 15.44 -1.25
C ALA A 297 -3.18 15.72 -0.50
N TYR A 298 -4.33 15.44 -1.14
CA TYR A 298 -5.66 15.59 -0.54
C TYR A 298 -6.23 14.29 0.05
N TRP A 299 -5.82 13.13 -0.47
CA TRP A 299 -6.45 11.84 -0.15
C TRP A 299 -5.83 11.19 1.09
N LEU A 300 -6.17 11.67 2.29
CA LEU A 300 -5.64 11.11 3.54
C LEU A 300 -5.92 9.61 3.70
N GLY A 301 -7.07 9.15 3.18
CA GLY A 301 -7.41 7.74 3.09
C GLY A 301 -6.45 6.96 2.19
N GLY A 302 -6.15 7.47 1.00
CA GLY A 302 -5.14 6.85 0.10
C GLY A 302 -3.73 6.89 0.71
N SER A 303 -3.31 8.05 1.24
CA SER A 303 -1.99 8.18 1.87
C SER A 303 -1.79 7.24 3.05
N LYS A 304 -2.84 6.92 3.82
CA LYS A 304 -2.78 5.88 4.87
C LYS A 304 -2.49 4.51 4.27
N LEU A 305 -3.18 4.10 3.22
CA LEU A 305 -2.91 2.84 2.50
C LEU A 305 -1.45 2.79 2.03
N PHE A 306 -0.96 3.88 1.44
CA PHE A 306 0.41 3.97 0.95
C PHE A 306 1.44 3.84 2.08
N LEU A 307 1.24 4.53 3.19
CA LEU A 307 2.13 4.43 4.36
C LEU A 307 2.06 3.03 5.00
N ASN A 308 0.87 2.43 5.06
CA ASN A 308 0.73 1.05 5.51
C ASN A 308 1.50 0.08 4.58
N ALA A 309 1.54 0.32 3.27
CA ALA A 309 2.36 -0.48 2.36
C ALA A 309 3.86 -0.38 2.69
N ILE A 310 4.35 0.81 3.04
CA ILE A 310 5.76 1.04 3.41
C ILE A 310 6.10 0.40 4.77
N PHE A 311 5.28 0.63 5.80
CA PHE A 311 5.58 0.18 7.16
C PHE A 311 5.19 -1.27 7.42
N PHE A 312 4.02 -1.68 6.92
CA PHE A 312 3.39 -2.97 7.22
C PHE A 312 3.42 -3.94 6.05
N GLY A 313 3.89 -3.56 4.86
CA GLY A 313 4.09 -4.49 3.73
C GLY A 313 4.94 -5.70 4.12
N GLN A 314 5.95 -5.48 4.97
CA GLN A 314 6.84 -6.52 5.51
C GLN A 314 6.15 -7.53 6.44
N VAL A 315 4.99 -7.21 7.02
CA VAL A 315 4.26 -8.09 7.94
C VAL A 315 3.08 -8.79 7.26
N ILE A 316 2.87 -8.55 5.96
CA ILE A 316 1.90 -9.29 5.17
C ILE A 316 2.38 -10.74 5.06
N ASP A 317 1.58 -11.64 5.63
CA ASP A 317 1.71 -13.08 5.48
C ASP A 317 0.65 -13.54 4.48
N LEU A 318 1.10 -13.96 3.30
CA LEU A 318 0.22 -14.44 2.24
C LEU A 318 -0.03 -15.95 2.32
N GLY A 319 0.49 -16.62 3.36
CA GLY A 319 0.49 -18.07 3.49
C GLY A 319 1.38 -18.69 2.41
N GLY A 320 2.62 -19.02 2.73
CA GLY A 320 3.58 -19.53 1.76
C GLY A 320 3.00 -20.63 0.86
N GLY A 321 2.87 -20.34 -0.44
CA GLY A 321 2.79 -21.28 -1.56
C GLY A 321 1.96 -22.55 -1.43
N ARG A 322 0.96 -22.65 -0.54
CA ARG A 322 0.12 -23.85 -0.46
C ARG A 322 -0.93 -23.80 -1.57
N ASN A 323 -0.52 -23.85 -2.84
CA ASN A 323 -1.39 -23.95 -4.00
C ASN A 323 -2.72 -24.63 -3.64
N TRP A 324 -3.76 -23.80 -3.47
CA TRP A 324 -5.13 -24.25 -3.31
C TRP A 324 -5.57 -24.54 -4.75
N GLU A 325 -5.14 -25.70 -5.24
CA GLU A 325 -5.68 -26.30 -6.47
C GLU A 325 -7.15 -26.71 -6.25
#